data_AF-A0A6P1WU54-F1
#
_entry.id   AF-A0A6P1WU54-F1
#
_cell.length_a   1.000
_cell.length_b   1.000
_cell.length_c   1.000
_cell.angle_alpha   90.00
_cell.angle_beta   90.00
_cell.angle_gamma   90.00
#
_symmetry.space_group_name_H-M   'P 1'
#
loop_
_entity.id
_entity.type
_entity.pdbx_description
1 polymer ?
#
loop_
_entity_poly.entity_id
_entity_poly.type
_entity_poly.pdbx_seq_one_letter_code
_entity_poly.pdbx_strand_id
1 'polypeptide(L)'
;MSSLNDYWLERAKQFIQSETLEDAAKVAEIERIVAMMFADIYKNLLAYYGKLATAEGIDWREAKKIVDAFDIEMFQMQAKAYVENKDFSEKANEELKRYNTTMYVNREQLLKHELGLIVTKAYAEQEKVVNHHLQDSVTRTLKHQAGILGADVHVKQSDVEAIVYSNFGKLNWSERLWNNQDELRKDVERMASHVMLRGRHPYEFVPEIRKKQKQTVANTKRLLITEAARVQTEAQKMHYLETMGDDAEYEFVAKRDEKTSKICRHYDKKVFKVKDMVPGVNAPPMHPHCRSTTVPHVGNWRDKFFKDRQGKYRLRGDEETKQLLAKKEMTDALDSGKIKVELNVDKQNRHQLGHQLYEAYKKKNLQKGLPIPSYTILDNDELNALIIQKAGKGYLLVDKKGKWLNKEVIDFDKTVGKVYTDGRFIETKWGKVHYSKTGSHVVPKKEENK
;
A
#
# COMPACT_ATOMS: atom_id res chain seq x y z
N MET A 1 11.06 2.01 19.06
CA MET A 1 9.96 1.21 18.48
C MET A 1 8.88 2.17 18.06
N SER A 2 8.55 2.20 16.78
CA SER A 2 7.45 3.02 16.21
C SER A 2 6.11 2.49 16.73
N SER A 3 5.19 3.36 17.14
CA SER A 3 3.90 2.92 17.69
C SER A 3 3.04 2.24 16.60
N LEU A 4 2.07 1.39 16.96
CA LEU A 4 1.17 0.76 15.98
C LEU A 4 0.44 1.80 15.11
N ASN A 5 0.19 3.00 15.65
CA ASN A 5 -0.41 4.11 14.93
C ASN A 5 0.54 4.68 13.85
N ASP A 6 1.83 4.78 14.16
CA ASP A 6 2.83 5.27 13.21
C ASP A 6 3.00 4.33 12.00
N TYR A 7 2.82 3.01 12.18
CA TYR A 7 2.84 2.04 11.08
C TYR A 7 1.70 2.29 10.07
N TRP A 8 0.46 2.42 10.56
CA TRP A 8 -0.70 2.64 9.71
C TRP A 8 -0.65 4.00 9.00
N LEU A 9 -0.19 5.04 9.70
CA LEU A 9 -0.01 6.36 9.12
C LEU A 9 1.03 6.37 8.00
N GLU A 10 2.14 5.64 8.15
CA GLU A 10 3.16 5.60 7.11
C GLU A 10 2.67 4.85 5.85
N ARG A 11 1.94 3.75 6.04
CA ARG A 11 1.30 3.01 4.93
C ARG A 11 0.25 3.87 4.23
N ALA A 12 -0.56 4.62 4.98
CA ALA A 12 -1.53 5.54 4.42
C ALA A 12 -0.87 6.62 3.56
N LYS A 13 0.26 7.19 4.01
CA LYS A 13 1.02 8.16 3.20
C LYS A 13 1.55 7.56 1.91
N GLN A 14 2.13 6.36 1.97
CA GLN A 14 2.62 5.64 0.79
C GLN A 14 1.50 5.38 -0.21
N PHE A 15 0.36 4.89 0.28
CA PHE A 15 -0.83 4.65 -0.54
C PHE A 15 -1.39 5.94 -1.17
N ILE A 16 -1.48 7.02 -0.40
CA ILE A 16 -1.87 8.35 -0.91
C ILE A 16 -0.92 8.78 -2.04
N GLN A 17 0.39 8.56 -1.87
CA GLN A 17 1.37 8.95 -2.87
C GLN A 17 1.23 8.13 -4.14
N SER A 18 1.08 6.81 -4.05
CA SER A 18 0.88 5.94 -5.22
C SER A 18 -0.39 6.30 -5.96
N GLU A 19 -1.53 6.43 -5.28
CA GLU A 19 -2.79 6.77 -5.95
C GLU A 19 -2.76 8.18 -6.57
N THR A 20 -2.04 9.14 -5.94
CA THR A 20 -1.86 10.47 -6.55
C THR A 20 -1.09 10.41 -7.87
N LEU A 21 -0.13 9.48 -8.01
CA LEU A 21 0.65 9.29 -9.25
C LEU A 21 -0.21 8.62 -10.32
N GLU A 22 -0.97 7.59 -9.95
CA GLU A 22 -1.93 6.94 -10.87
C GLU A 22 -2.98 7.93 -11.38
N ASP A 23 -3.58 8.73 -10.49
CA ASP A 23 -4.50 9.80 -10.86
C ASP A 23 -3.86 10.78 -11.86
N ALA A 24 -2.61 11.19 -11.62
CA ALA A 24 -1.90 12.12 -12.50
C ALA A 24 -1.66 11.54 -13.89
N ALA A 25 -1.30 10.25 -13.98
CA ALA A 25 -1.10 9.56 -15.25
C ALA A 25 -2.41 9.49 -16.06
N LYS A 26 -3.52 9.14 -15.41
CA LYS A 26 -4.84 9.07 -16.07
C LYS A 26 -5.37 10.44 -16.47
N VAL A 27 -5.09 11.49 -15.68
CA VAL A 27 -5.40 12.87 -16.05
C VAL A 27 -4.63 13.31 -17.30
N ALA A 28 -3.35 12.95 -17.43
CA ALA A 28 -2.57 13.26 -18.64
C ALA A 28 -3.13 12.53 -19.89
N GLU A 29 -3.60 11.30 -19.71
CA GLU A 29 -4.28 10.55 -20.78
C GLU A 29 -5.58 11.23 -21.22
N ILE A 30 -6.40 11.71 -20.27
CA ILE A 30 -7.61 12.50 -20.53
C ILE A 30 -7.27 13.82 -21.24
N GLU A 31 -6.21 14.52 -20.81
CA GLU A 31 -5.75 15.75 -21.46
C GLU A 31 -5.42 15.53 -22.94
N ARG A 32 -4.79 14.40 -23.28
CA ARG A 32 -4.49 14.00 -24.66
C ARG A 32 -5.77 13.75 -25.47
N ILE A 33 -6.71 12.97 -24.92
CA ILE A 33 -8.01 12.68 -25.59
C ILE A 33 -8.75 13.98 -25.88
N VAL A 34 -8.85 14.87 -24.88
CA VAL A 34 -9.55 16.14 -25.01
C VAL A 34 -8.82 17.07 -26.00
N ALA A 35 -7.48 17.11 -26.01
CA ALA A 35 -6.74 17.89 -27.00
C ALA A 35 -6.98 17.41 -28.44
N MET A 36 -6.98 16.09 -28.67
CA MET A 36 -7.28 15.51 -29.98
C MET A 36 -8.72 15.82 -30.42
N MET A 37 -9.70 15.65 -29.52
CA MET A 37 -11.10 16.00 -29.79
C MET A 37 -11.26 17.44 -30.27
N PHE A 38 -10.65 18.42 -29.58
CA PHE A 38 -10.76 19.83 -29.97
C PHE A 38 -9.96 20.17 -31.24
N ALA A 39 -8.84 19.48 -31.49
CA ALA A 39 -8.13 19.62 -32.76
C ALA A 39 -8.99 19.13 -33.93
N ASP A 40 -9.66 17.99 -33.78
CA ASP A 40 -10.55 17.42 -34.79
C ASP A 40 -11.81 18.29 -35.00
N ILE A 41 -12.38 18.85 -33.93
CA ILE A 41 -13.48 19.83 -34.02
C ILE A 41 -13.03 21.03 -34.86
N TYR A 42 -11.88 21.63 -34.53
CA TYR A 42 -11.38 22.81 -35.24
C TYR A 42 -11.05 22.52 -36.71
N LYS A 43 -10.43 21.36 -36.99
CA LYS A 43 -10.12 20.88 -38.33
C LYS A 43 -11.38 20.74 -39.19
N ASN A 44 -12.44 20.14 -38.64
CA ASN A 44 -13.71 19.98 -39.38
C ASN A 44 -14.41 21.32 -39.62
N LEU A 45 -14.44 22.22 -38.62
CA LEU A 45 -14.96 23.57 -38.81
C LEU A 45 -14.21 24.31 -39.95
N LEU A 46 -12.88 24.22 -40.00
CA LEU A 46 -12.08 24.80 -41.08
C LEU A 46 -12.33 24.15 -42.44
N ALA A 47 -12.44 22.82 -42.50
CA ALA A 47 -12.72 22.12 -43.75
C ALA A 47 -14.05 22.56 -44.36
N TYR A 48 -15.09 22.67 -43.54
CA TYR A 48 -16.40 23.15 -43.98
C TYR A 48 -16.39 24.63 -44.35
N TYR A 49 -15.67 25.47 -43.60
CA TYR A 49 -15.47 26.87 -43.98
C TYR A 49 -14.75 27.00 -45.34
N GLY A 50 -13.68 26.22 -45.57
CA GLY A 50 -12.96 26.19 -46.83
C GLY A 50 -13.84 25.77 -48.01
N LYS A 51 -14.63 24.69 -47.85
CA LYS A 51 -15.62 24.23 -48.85
C LYS A 51 -16.64 25.33 -49.20
N LEU A 52 -16.98 26.21 -48.26
CA LEU A 52 -17.87 27.37 -48.52
C LEU A 52 -17.14 28.53 -49.20
N ALA A 53 -15.87 28.78 -48.85
CA ALA A 53 -15.09 29.89 -49.38
C ALA A 53 -14.66 29.68 -50.84
N THR A 54 -14.43 28.43 -51.28
CA THR A 54 -14.02 28.10 -52.65
C THR A 54 -15.18 27.84 -53.61
N ALA A 55 -16.44 27.97 -53.16
CA ALA A 55 -17.63 27.80 -53.96
C ALA A 55 -17.90 29.03 -54.86
N GLU A 56 -16.90 29.45 -55.65
CA GLU A 56 -17.05 30.53 -56.61
C GLU A 56 -18.08 30.15 -57.69
N GLY A 57 -19.11 31.00 -57.88
CA GLY A 57 -20.14 30.83 -58.92
C GLY A 57 -21.42 30.11 -58.51
N ILE A 58 -21.56 29.65 -57.26
CA ILE A 58 -22.80 29.06 -56.72
C ILE A 58 -23.39 30.01 -55.67
N ASP A 59 -24.72 30.21 -55.64
CA ASP A 59 -25.35 30.96 -54.55
C ASP A 59 -25.02 30.31 -53.20
N TRP A 60 -24.62 31.11 -52.22
CA TRP A 60 -24.23 30.64 -50.89
C TRP A 60 -25.33 29.81 -50.21
N ARG A 61 -26.59 30.02 -50.60
CA ARG A 61 -27.75 29.27 -50.11
C ARG A 61 -27.85 27.88 -50.74
N GLU A 62 -27.40 27.72 -51.98
CA GLU A 62 -27.32 26.44 -52.69
C GLU A 62 -26.14 25.60 -52.19
N ALA A 63 -24.98 26.23 -51.98
CA ALA A 63 -23.81 25.60 -51.38
C ALA A 63 -24.06 25.07 -49.95
N LYS A 64 -25.11 25.54 -49.25
CA LYS A 64 -25.54 25.03 -47.93
C LYS A 64 -26.50 23.85 -48.02
N LYS A 65 -27.23 23.70 -49.14
CA LYS A 65 -28.26 22.69 -49.32
C LYS A 65 -27.73 21.38 -49.93
N ILE A 66 -26.73 21.46 -50.79
CA ILE A 66 -26.20 20.27 -51.48
C ILE A 66 -25.15 19.61 -50.60
N VAL A 67 -25.54 18.52 -49.91
CA VAL A 67 -24.59 17.59 -49.31
C VAL A 67 -24.09 16.65 -50.40
N ASP A 68 -22.78 16.45 -50.48
CA ASP A 68 -22.21 15.46 -51.40
C ASP A 68 -22.56 14.05 -50.89
N ALA A 69 -23.08 13.19 -51.76
CA ALA A 69 -23.37 11.80 -51.41
C ALA A 69 -22.12 11.07 -50.91
N PHE A 70 -20.95 11.44 -51.43
CA PHE A 70 -19.66 10.92 -50.97
C PHE A 70 -19.33 11.33 -49.53
N ASP A 71 -19.58 12.60 -49.16
CA ASP A 71 -19.38 13.08 -47.79
C ASP A 71 -20.29 12.32 -46.80
N ILE A 72 -21.54 12.02 -47.20
CA ILE A 72 -22.48 11.21 -46.38
C ILE A 72 -21.95 9.79 -46.20
N GLU A 73 -21.51 9.14 -47.28
CA GLU A 73 -20.98 7.78 -47.24
C GLU A 73 -19.73 7.69 -46.36
N MET A 74 -18.79 8.64 -46.50
CA MET A 74 -17.60 8.72 -45.67
C MET A 74 -17.93 8.88 -44.19
N PHE A 75 -18.91 9.73 -43.86
CA PHE A 75 -19.37 9.88 -42.47
C PHE A 75 -19.97 8.59 -41.92
N GLN A 76 -20.83 7.91 -42.70
CA GLN A 76 -21.43 6.64 -42.30
C GLN A 76 -20.38 5.56 -42.05
N MET A 77 -19.36 5.47 -42.92
CA MET A 77 -18.24 4.55 -42.72
C MET A 77 -17.49 4.86 -41.41
N GLN A 78 -17.23 6.13 -41.13
CA GLN A 78 -16.57 6.54 -39.88
C GLN A 78 -17.41 6.20 -38.64
N ALA A 79 -18.71 6.51 -38.65
CA ALA A 79 -19.62 6.22 -37.54
C ALA A 79 -19.70 4.71 -37.28
N LYS A 80 -19.78 3.91 -38.35
CA LYS A 80 -19.80 2.45 -38.29
C LYS A 80 -18.51 1.89 -37.68
N ALA A 81 -17.35 2.38 -38.13
CA ALA A 81 -16.05 1.94 -37.63
C ALA A 81 -15.89 2.14 -36.11
N TYR A 82 -16.51 3.17 -35.53
CA TYR A 82 -16.45 3.41 -34.08
C TYR A 82 -17.31 2.44 -33.25
N VAL A 83 -18.29 1.78 -33.85
CA VAL A 83 -19.22 0.87 -33.16
C VAL A 83 -18.89 -0.61 -33.44
N GLU A 84 -18.17 -0.91 -34.53
CA GLU A 84 -17.86 -2.29 -34.95
C GLU A 84 -17.07 -3.08 -33.90
N ASN A 85 -16.10 -2.46 -33.22
CA ASN A 85 -15.26 -3.16 -32.24
C ASN A 85 -15.96 -3.41 -30.89
N LYS A 86 -17.09 -2.73 -30.60
CA LYS A 86 -17.84 -2.82 -29.32
C LYS A 86 -16.99 -2.66 -28.03
N ASP A 87 -15.87 -1.96 -28.11
CA ASP A 87 -14.92 -1.80 -27.00
C ASP A 87 -15.33 -0.78 -25.92
N PHE A 88 -16.51 -0.18 -26.07
CA PHE A 88 -17.05 0.84 -25.16
C PHE A 88 -18.22 0.30 -24.32
N SER A 89 -18.65 1.09 -23.32
CA SER A 89 -19.82 0.77 -22.51
C SER A 89 -21.10 0.63 -23.35
N GLU A 90 -22.13 -0.02 -22.82
CA GLU A 90 -23.42 -0.13 -23.52
C GLU A 90 -23.98 1.26 -23.85
N LYS A 91 -23.93 2.19 -22.90
CA LYS A 91 -24.35 3.58 -23.08
C LYS A 91 -23.52 4.31 -24.15
N ALA A 92 -22.20 4.15 -24.13
CA ALA A 92 -21.33 4.73 -25.15
C ALA A 92 -21.65 4.19 -26.55
N ASN A 93 -21.86 2.88 -26.67
CA ASN A 93 -22.24 2.25 -27.92
C ASN A 93 -23.63 2.71 -28.39
N GLU A 94 -24.58 2.92 -27.48
CA GLU A 94 -25.89 3.49 -27.80
C GLU A 94 -25.78 4.91 -28.34
N GLU A 95 -25.01 5.78 -27.66
CA GLU A 95 -24.77 7.15 -28.11
C GLU A 95 -24.06 7.20 -29.47
N LEU A 96 -23.06 6.34 -29.69
CA LEU A 96 -22.37 6.25 -30.99
C LEU A 96 -23.29 5.72 -32.10
N LYS A 97 -24.19 4.77 -31.80
CA LYS A 97 -25.16 4.26 -32.78
C LYS A 97 -26.15 5.31 -33.27
N ARG A 98 -26.40 6.39 -32.50
CA ARG A 98 -27.24 7.52 -32.96
C ARG A 98 -26.71 8.16 -34.25
N TYR A 99 -25.44 7.98 -34.56
CA TYR A 99 -24.80 8.48 -35.77
C TYR A 99 -24.84 7.50 -36.95
N ASN A 100 -25.36 6.28 -36.75
CA ASN A 100 -25.51 5.25 -37.80
C ASN A 100 -26.85 5.33 -38.56
N THR A 101 -27.77 6.22 -38.18
CA THR A 101 -29.12 6.33 -38.78
C THR A 101 -29.24 7.41 -39.88
N THR A 102 -30.13 7.18 -40.85
CA THR A 102 -30.16 7.71 -42.23
C THR A 102 -30.63 9.16 -42.45
N MET A 103 -30.10 9.74 -43.54
CA MET A 103 -30.43 10.99 -44.28
C MET A 103 -30.21 12.34 -43.59
N TYR A 104 -29.03 12.93 -43.82
CA TYR A 104 -28.76 14.34 -43.57
C TYR A 104 -29.38 15.20 -44.67
N VAL A 105 -30.19 16.18 -44.30
CA VAL A 105 -30.95 17.00 -45.26
C VAL A 105 -30.11 18.17 -45.80
N ASN A 106 -29.09 18.63 -45.03
CA ASN A 106 -28.23 19.76 -45.41
C ASN A 106 -26.83 19.69 -44.75
N ARG A 107 -25.88 20.51 -45.24
CA ARG A 107 -24.47 20.48 -44.79
C ARG A 107 -24.30 20.89 -43.32
N GLU A 108 -25.18 21.74 -42.79
CA GLU A 108 -25.12 22.13 -41.38
C GLU A 108 -25.43 20.94 -40.47
N GLN A 109 -26.45 20.16 -40.83
CA GLN A 109 -26.78 18.93 -40.10
C GLN A 109 -25.63 17.94 -40.17
N LEU A 110 -25.05 17.71 -41.35
CA LEU A 110 -23.90 16.81 -41.49
C LEU A 110 -22.73 17.24 -40.59
N LEU A 111 -22.35 18.52 -40.62
CA LEU A 111 -21.29 19.05 -39.74
C LEU A 111 -21.62 18.87 -38.26
N LYS A 112 -22.86 19.14 -37.84
CA LYS A 112 -23.29 18.93 -36.45
C LYS A 112 -23.16 17.46 -36.04
N HIS A 113 -23.52 16.53 -36.93
CA HIS A 113 -23.39 15.10 -36.67
C HIS A 113 -21.92 14.66 -36.62
N GLU A 114 -21.07 15.12 -37.54
CA GLU A 114 -19.63 14.85 -37.52
C GLU A 114 -18.97 15.34 -36.22
N LEU A 115 -19.25 16.57 -35.83
CA LEU A 115 -18.72 17.12 -34.59
C LEU A 115 -19.30 16.43 -33.35
N GLY A 116 -20.58 16.09 -33.38
CA GLY A 116 -21.23 15.30 -32.33
C GLY A 116 -20.59 13.91 -32.18
N LEU A 117 -20.26 13.25 -33.29
CA LEU A 117 -19.57 11.95 -33.29
C LEU A 117 -18.18 12.08 -32.66
N ILE A 118 -17.41 13.11 -33.02
CA ILE A 118 -16.09 13.38 -32.44
C ILE A 118 -16.18 13.57 -30.92
N VAL A 119 -17.14 14.39 -30.47
CA VAL A 119 -17.38 14.61 -29.04
C VAL A 119 -17.78 13.31 -28.34
N THR A 120 -18.72 12.56 -28.90
CA THR A 120 -19.22 11.30 -28.33
C THR A 120 -18.12 10.26 -28.21
N LYS A 121 -17.31 10.08 -29.26
CA LYS A 121 -16.17 9.16 -29.26
C LYS A 121 -15.14 9.53 -28.19
N ALA A 122 -14.78 10.80 -28.07
CA ALA A 122 -13.82 11.26 -27.07
C ALA A 122 -14.34 11.09 -25.63
N TYR A 123 -15.65 11.22 -25.41
CA TYR A 123 -16.26 10.94 -24.10
C TYR A 123 -16.36 9.45 -23.81
N ALA A 124 -16.59 8.60 -24.82
CA ALA A 124 -16.50 7.14 -24.69
C ALA A 124 -15.08 6.68 -24.32
N GLU A 125 -14.05 7.28 -24.93
CA GLU A 125 -12.65 7.05 -24.57
C GLU A 125 -12.34 7.51 -23.13
N GLN A 126 -12.82 8.70 -22.73
CA GLN A 126 -12.70 9.16 -21.34
C GLN A 126 -13.42 8.23 -20.36
N GLU A 127 -14.63 7.76 -20.68
CA GLU A 127 -15.40 6.83 -19.85
C GLU A 127 -14.62 5.53 -19.63
N LYS A 128 -14.01 4.99 -20.69
CA LYS A 128 -13.16 3.79 -20.61
C LYS A 128 -11.98 3.99 -19.67
N VAL A 129 -11.27 5.12 -19.80
CA VAL A 129 -10.12 5.45 -18.93
C VAL A 129 -10.55 5.60 -17.47
N VAL A 130 -11.65 6.32 -17.22
CA VAL A 130 -12.18 6.53 -15.86
C VAL A 130 -12.66 5.21 -15.27
N ASN A 131 -13.46 4.42 -16.00
CA ASN A 131 -13.98 3.14 -15.52
C ASN A 131 -12.85 2.19 -15.12
N HIS A 132 -11.87 2.01 -16.01
CA HIS A 132 -10.73 1.15 -15.74
C HIS A 132 -9.94 1.62 -14.52
N HIS A 133 -9.68 2.92 -14.41
CA HIS A 133 -8.99 3.48 -13.24
C HIS A 133 -9.77 3.27 -11.93
N LEU A 134 -11.10 3.44 -11.94
CA LEU A 134 -11.92 3.21 -10.75
C LEU A 134 -11.92 1.72 -10.33
N GLN A 135 -12.05 0.80 -11.28
CA GLN A 135 -11.96 -0.64 -11.02
C GLN A 135 -10.58 -1.05 -10.47
N ASP A 136 -9.53 -0.50 -11.05
CA ASP A 136 -8.16 -0.71 -10.60
C ASP A 136 -7.95 -0.14 -9.19
N SER A 137 -8.47 1.06 -8.88
CA SER A 137 -8.38 1.66 -7.56
C SER A 137 -9.10 0.82 -6.50
N VAL A 138 -10.27 0.26 -6.79
CA VAL A 138 -10.95 -0.70 -5.89
C VAL A 138 -10.06 -1.92 -5.66
N THR A 139 -9.59 -2.54 -6.74
CA THR A 139 -8.76 -3.75 -6.68
C THR A 139 -7.45 -3.53 -5.92
N ARG A 140 -6.75 -2.43 -6.19
CA ARG A 140 -5.52 -2.03 -5.48
C ARG A 140 -5.80 -1.77 -4.01
N THR A 141 -6.90 -1.10 -3.68
CA THR A 141 -7.28 -0.82 -2.28
C THR A 141 -7.52 -2.11 -1.51
N LEU A 142 -8.31 -3.03 -2.07
CA LEU A 142 -8.60 -4.31 -1.44
C LEU A 142 -7.33 -5.14 -1.26
N LYS A 143 -6.49 -5.26 -2.30
CA LYS A 143 -5.18 -5.95 -2.22
C LYS A 143 -4.24 -5.31 -1.20
N HIS A 144 -4.19 -3.99 -1.17
CA HIS A 144 -3.36 -3.24 -0.22
C HIS A 144 -3.77 -3.53 1.22
N GLN A 145 -5.08 -3.55 1.50
CA GLN A 145 -5.58 -3.85 2.84
C GLN A 145 -5.43 -5.34 3.21
N ALA A 146 -5.74 -6.25 2.29
CA ALA A 146 -5.53 -7.70 2.41
C ALA A 146 -4.09 -8.04 2.82
N GLY A 147 -3.13 -7.49 2.08
CA GLY A 147 -1.70 -7.72 2.33
C GLY A 147 -1.21 -7.14 3.65
N ILE A 148 -1.90 -6.15 4.22
CA ILE A 148 -1.56 -5.63 5.55
C ILE A 148 -2.14 -6.53 6.66
N LEU A 149 -3.37 -7.01 6.51
CA LEU A 149 -4.02 -7.83 7.53
C LEU A 149 -3.73 -9.34 7.42
N GLY A 150 -3.02 -9.77 6.37
CA GLY A 150 -2.71 -11.18 6.11
C GLY A 150 -3.96 -12.00 5.75
N ALA A 151 -4.97 -11.35 5.19
CA ALA A 151 -6.23 -11.98 4.79
C ALA A 151 -6.19 -12.35 3.29
N ASP A 152 -6.69 -13.53 2.94
CA ASP A 152 -6.98 -13.88 1.54
C ASP A 152 -8.24 -13.14 1.10
N VAL A 153 -8.11 -12.23 0.12
CA VAL A 153 -9.24 -11.46 -0.41
C VAL A 153 -9.65 -12.02 -1.77
N HIS A 154 -10.81 -12.66 -1.80
CA HIS A 154 -11.52 -12.97 -3.04
C HIS A 154 -12.39 -11.77 -3.43
N VAL A 155 -11.93 -10.97 -4.39
CA VAL A 155 -12.72 -9.87 -4.96
C VAL A 155 -13.57 -10.40 -6.11
N LYS A 156 -14.90 -10.42 -5.97
CA LYS A 156 -15.78 -10.70 -7.10
C LYS A 156 -15.89 -9.46 -7.97
N GLN A 157 -15.83 -9.64 -9.29
CA GLN A 157 -15.98 -8.55 -10.24
C GLN A 157 -17.31 -7.79 -10.06
N SER A 158 -18.38 -8.50 -9.67
CA SER A 158 -19.69 -7.90 -9.37
C SER A 158 -19.63 -6.88 -8.24
N ASP A 159 -18.79 -7.10 -7.24
CA ASP A 159 -18.67 -6.22 -6.07
C ASP A 159 -17.89 -4.96 -6.43
N VAL A 160 -16.87 -5.11 -7.29
CA VAL A 160 -16.13 -3.99 -7.89
C VAL A 160 -17.07 -3.11 -8.70
N GLU A 161 -17.86 -3.71 -9.59
CA GLU A 161 -18.82 -2.98 -10.43
C GLU A 161 -19.90 -2.28 -9.59
N ALA A 162 -20.40 -2.94 -8.54
CA ALA A 162 -21.36 -2.35 -7.62
C ALA A 162 -20.79 -1.11 -6.93
N ILE A 163 -19.54 -1.15 -6.46
CA ILE A 163 -18.86 0.02 -5.86
C ILE A 163 -18.64 1.11 -6.91
N VAL A 164 -18.16 0.76 -8.10
CA VAL A 164 -17.81 1.74 -9.14
C VAL A 164 -19.04 2.48 -9.64
N TYR A 165 -20.15 1.78 -9.89
CA TYR A 165 -21.36 2.38 -10.45
C TYR A 165 -22.39 2.82 -9.41
N SER A 166 -22.08 2.72 -8.12
CA SER A 166 -22.96 3.24 -7.07
C SER A 166 -23.15 4.76 -7.19
N ASN A 167 -24.36 5.21 -6.85
CA ASN A 167 -24.69 6.63 -6.90
C ASN A 167 -23.95 7.39 -5.81
N PHE A 168 -23.37 8.52 -6.19
CA PHE A 168 -22.89 9.51 -5.23
C PHE A 168 -23.80 10.72 -5.30
N GLY A 169 -24.54 11.04 -4.24
CA GLY A 169 -25.66 11.98 -4.35
C GLY A 169 -26.75 11.44 -5.28
N LYS A 170 -27.11 12.17 -6.35
CA LYS A 170 -28.24 11.81 -7.23
C LYS A 170 -27.87 10.98 -8.46
N LEU A 171 -26.60 10.96 -8.84
CA LEU A 171 -26.12 10.37 -10.11
C LEU A 171 -24.84 9.60 -9.86
N ASN A 172 -24.60 8.57 -10.66
CA ASN A 172 -23.29 7.92 -10.74
C ASN A 172 -22.30 8.76 -11.57
N TRP A 173 -21.05 8.34 -11.58
CA TRP A 173 -19.98 9.07 -12.25
C TRP A 173 -20.14 9.11 -13.78
N SER A 174 -20.58 8.01 -14.41
CA SER A 174 -20.77 7.92 -15.85
C SER A 174 -21.88 8.88 -16.29
N GLU A 175 -23.00 8.91 -15.59
CA GLU A 175 -24.09 9.87 -15.85
C GLU A 175 -23.61 11.31 -15.82
N ARG A 176 -22.77 11.68 -14.83
CA ARG A 176 -22.19 13.03 -14.77
C ARG A 176 -21.23 13.31 -15.91
N LEU A 177 -20.46 12.31 -16.35
CA LEU A 177 -19.56 12.42 -17.49
C LEU A 177 -20.36 12.72 -18.78
N TRP A 178 -21.43 11.96 -19.02
CA TRP A 178 -22.33 12.16 -20.17
C TRP A 178 -23.11 13.48 -20.09
N ASN A 179 -23.51 13.95 -18.91
CA ASN A 179 -24.12 15.28 -18.78
C ASN A 179 -23.15 16.40 -19.20
N ASN A 180 -21.85 16.29 -18.89
CA ASN A 180 -20.85 17.24 -19.38
C ASN A 180 -20.67 17.16 -20.90
N GLN A 181 -20.79 15.96 -21.47
CA GLN A 181 -20.75 15.74 -22.92
C GLN A 181 -21.88 16.47 -23.62
N ASP A 182 -23.11 16.40 -23.08
CA ASP A 182 -24.28 17.08 -23.62
C ASP A 182 -24.12 18.60 -23.63
N GLU A 183 -23.52 19.17 -22.59
CA GLU A 183 -23.18 20.60 -22.54
C GLU A 183 -22.20 20.97 -23.64
N LEU A 184 -21.10 20.21 -23.80
CA LEU A 184 -20.11 20.48 -24.84
C LEU A 184 -20.70 20.32 -26.25
N ARG A 185 -21.54 19.31 -26.48
CA ARG A 185 -22.19 19.09 -27.77
C ARG A 185 -23.01 20.30 -28.20
N LYS A 186 -23.78 20.90 -27.29
CA LYS A 186 -24.55 22.13 -27.56
C LYS A 186 -23.65 23.30 -27.97
N ASP A 187 -22.51 23.47 -27.29
CA ASP A 187 -21.55 24.53 -27.66
C ASP A 187 -20.97 24.31 -29.06
N VAL A 188 -20.62 23.07 -29.37
CA VAL A 188 -20.02 22.68 -30.66
C VAL A 188 -21.02 22.80 -31.80
N GLU A 189 -22.27 22.38 -31.60
CA GLU A 189 -23.36 22.57 -32.55
C GLU A 189 -23.66 24.05 -32.81
N ARG A 190 -23.55 24.89 -31.78
CA ARG A 190 -23.70 26.35 -31.92
C ARG A 190 -22.56 26.93 -32.76
N MET A 191 -21.31 26.54 -32.53
CA MET A 191 -20.16 26.95 -33.35
C MET A 191 -20.34 26.52 -34.81
N ALA A 192 -20.75 25.27 -35.05
CA ALA A 192 -21.08 24.76 -36.38
C ALA A 192 -22.14 25.62 -37.07
N SER A 193 -23.22 25.98 -36.35
CA SER A 193 -24.28 26.84 -36.87
C SER A 193 -23.75 28.21 -37.27
N HIS A 194 -22.84 28.81 -36.50
CA HIS A 194 -22.25 30.11 -36.87
C HIS A 194 -21.34 30.03 -38.10
N VAL A 195 -20.52 28.99 -38.20
CA VAL A 195 -19.66 28.77 -39.37
C VAL A 195 -20.53 28.53 -40.61
N MET A 196 -21.48 27.61 -40.52
CA MET A 196 -22.30 27.21 -41.66
C MET A 196 -23.33 28.26 -42.04
N LEU A 197 -24.10 28.81 -41.10
CA LEU A 197 -25.19 29.73 -41.44
C LEU A 197 -24.70 31.16 -41.65
N ARG A 198 -23.73 31.61 -40.86
CA ARG A 198 -23.30 33.02 -40.86
C ARG A 198 -21.95 33.25 -41.56
N GLY A 199 -21.29 32.20 -42.03
CA GLY A 199 -19.99 32.33 -42.70
C GLY A 199 -18.89 32.88 -41.79
N ARG A 200 -19.03 32.73 -40.46
CA ARG A 200 -17.99 33.17 -39.52
C ARG A 200 -16.76 32.29 -39.64
N HIS A 201 -15.60 32.91 -39.61
CA HIS A 201 -14.35 32.17 -39.75
C HIS A 201 -14.09 31.36 -38.47
N PRO A 202 -13.75 30.05 -38.54
CA PRO A 202 -13.51 29.21 -37.35
C PRO A 202 -12.50 29.77 -36.35
N TYR A 203 -11.51 30.54 -36.83
CA TYR A 203 -10.53 31.24 -35.99
C TYR A 203 -11.17 32.13 -34.92
N GLU A 204 -12.33 32.72 -35.18
CA GLU A 204 -13.06 33.56 -34.22
C GLU A 204 -13.49 32.78 -32.97
N PHE A 205 -13.62 31.45 -33.06
CA PHE A 205 -13.99 30.58 -31.95
C PHE A 205 -12.79 29.98 -31.21
N VAL A 206 -11.55 30.22 -31.63
CA VAL A 206 -10.35 29.67 -30.98
C VAL A 206 -10.27 30.02 -29.48
N PRO A 207 -10.56 31.25 -29.03
CA PRO A 207 -10.58 31.57 -27.60
C PRO A 207 -11.61 30.75 -26.82
N GLU A 208 -12.78 30.54 -27.41
CA GLU A 208 -13.86 29.76 -26.80
C GLU A 208 -13.52 28.27 -26.76
N ILE A 209 -13.02 27.70 -27.86
CA ILE A 209 -12.53 26.33 -27.96
C ILE A 209 -11.48 26.07 -26.87
N ARG A 210 -10.48 26.95 -26.72
CA ARG A 210 -9.46 26.84 -25.66
C ARG A 210 -10.07 26.87 -24.26
N LYS A 211 -11.08 27.71 -24.03
CA LYS A 211 -11.79 27.78 -22.75
C LYS A 211 -12.54 26.47 -22.47
N LYS A 212 -13.29 25.94 -23.44
CA LYS A 212 -14.06 24.70 -23.32
C LYS A 212 -13.15 23.46 -23.18
N GLN A 213 -11.99 23.46 -23.83
CA GLN A 213 -10.95 22.45 -23.65
C GLN A 213 -10.48 22.39 -22.20
N LYS A 214 -10.06 23.53 -21.64
CA LYS A 214 -9.63 23.62 -20.23
C LYS A 214 -10.75 23.21 -19.27
N GLN A 215 -11.99 23.62 -19.55
CA GLN A 215 -13.14 23.28 -18.72
C GLN A 215 -13.45 21.78 -18.76
N THR A 216 -13.38 21.15 -19.93
CA THR A 216 -13.60 19.70 -20.10
C THR A 216 -12.56 18.91 -19.31
N VAL A 217 -11.28 19.23 -19.46
CA VAL A 217 -10.20 18.62 -18.67
C VAL A 217 -10.44 18.79 -17.18
N ALA A 218 -10.74 20.02 -16.73
CA ALA A 218 -10.95 20.31 -15.32
C ALA A 218 -12.16 19.56 -14.72
N ASN A 219 -13.26 19.45 -15.48
CA ASN A 219 -14.45 18.72 -15.06
C ASN A 219 -14.19 17.21 -14.97
N THR A 220 -13.57 16.60 -15.98
CA THR A 220 -13.24 15.17 -15.97
C THR A 220 -12.21 14.84 -14.91
N LYS A 221 -11.18 15.68 -14.73
CA LYS A 221 -10.19 15.54 -13.64
C LYS A 221 -10.85 15.57 -12.26
N ARG A 222 -11.74 16.54 -12.03
CA ARG A 222 -12.48 16.65 -10.76
C ARG A 222 -13.30 15.40 -10.50
N LEU A 223 -13.99 14.90 -11.53
CA LEU A 223 -14.80 13.68 -11.45
C LEU A 223 -13.93 12.46 -11.13
N LEU A 224 -12.87 12.22 -11.91
CA LEU A 224 -11.96 11.09 -11.72
C LEU A 224 -11.40 11.03 -10.31
N ILE A 225 -10.80 12.12 -9.82
CA ILE A 225 -10.13 12.12 -8.51
C ILE A 225 -11.16 11.96 -7.37
N THR A 226 -12.32 12.60 -7.50
CA THR A 226 -13.36 12.52 -6.46
C THR A 226 -13.95 11.12 -6.39
N GLU A 227 -14.23 10.51 -7.53
CA GLU A 227 -14.77 9.15 -7.60
C GLU A 227 -13.72 8.10 -7.23
N ALA A 228 -12.45 8.29 -7.57
CA ALA A 228 -11.36 7.43 -7.12
C ALA A 228 -11.30 7.38 -5.58
N ALA A 229 -11.32 8.55 -4.93
CA ALA A 229 -11.36 8.61 -3.47
C ALA A 229 -12.64 7.98 -2.88
N ARG A 230 -13.79 8.07 -3.57
CA ARG A 230 -15.04 7.43 -3.14
C ARG A 230 -14.95 5.92 -3.21
N VAL A 231 -14.56 5.36 -4.36
CA VAL A 231 -14.48 3.90 -4.54
C VAL A 231 -13.42 3.27 -3.65
N GLN A 232 -12.29 3.96 -3.41
CA GLN A 232 -11.29 3.56 -2.41
C GLN A 232 -11.91 3.50 -1.01
N THR A 233 -12.70 4.50 -0.63
CA THR A 233 -13.34 4.56 0.70
C THR A 233 -14.40 3.48 0.87
N GLU A 234 -15.19 3.18 -0.17
CA GLU A 234 -16.16 2.08 -0.14
C GLU A 234 -15.48 0.71 -0.09
N ALA A 235 -14.39 0.52 -0.83
CA ALA A 235 -13.57 -0.67 -0.75
C ALA A 235 -12.94 -0.85 0.65
N GLN A 236 -12.47 0.24 1.27
CA GLN A 236 -11.99 0.23 2.65
C GLN A 236 -13.09 -0.17 3.63
N LYS A 237 -14.29 0.41 3.49
CA LYS A 237 -15.45 0.08 4.33
C LYS A 237 -15.79 -1.42 4.24
N MET A 238 -15.92 -1.94 3.02
CA MET A 238 -16.19 -3.36 2.76
C MET A 238 -15.15 -4.23 3.47
N HIS A 239 -13.88 -3.92 3.25
CA HIS A 239 -12.79 -4.67 3.87
C HIS A 239 -12.81 -4.61 5.41
N TYR A 240 -13.06 -3.44 5.99
CA TYR A 240 -13.13 -3.28 7.44
C TYR A 240 -14.30 -4.09 8.04
N LEU A 241 -15.46 -4.10 7.38
CA LEU A 241 -16.60 -4.91 7.84
C LEU A 241 -16.27 -6.41 7.79
N GLU A 242 -15.66 -6.89 6.70
CA GLU A 242 -15.31 -8.30 6.54
C GLU A 242 -14.24 -8.79 7.51
N THR A 243 -13.24 -7.95 7.80
CA THR A 243 -12.06 -8.36 8.60
C THR A 243 -12.13 -7.98 10.07
N MET A 244 -12.84 -6.90 10.42
CA MET A 244 -12.88 -6.35 11.77
C MET A 244 -14.29 -6.35 12.39
N GLY A 245 -15.34 -6.49 11.59
CA GLY A 245 -16.75 -6.54 12.04
C GLY A 245 -17.41 -5.17 12.20
N ASP A 246 -18.71 -5.16 12.50
CA ASP A 246 -19.56 -3.95 12.48
C ASP A 246 -19.20 -2.89 13.54
N ASP A 247 -18.66 -3.33 14.69
CA ASP A 247 -18.23 -2.44 15.77
C ASP A 247 -16.77 -1.98 15.64
N ALA A 248 -16.15 -2.27 14.51
CA ALA A 248 -14.84 -1.72 14.15
C ALA A 248 -14.87 -0.19 14.07
N GLU A 249 -13.72 0.42 14.34
CA GLU A 249 -13.50 1.84 14.21
C GLU A 249 -12.44 2.12 13.13
N TYR A 250 -12.53 3.27 12.48
CA TYR A 250 -11.53 3.77 11.55
C TYR A 250 -11.12 5.19 11.93
N GLU A 251 -9.89 5.56 11.61
CA GLU A 251 -9.36 6.91 11.77
C GLU A 251 -9.27 7.59 10.40
N PHE A 252 -9.76 8.83 10.32
CA PHE A 252 -9.62 9.65 9.13
C PHE A 252 -8.21 10.21 9.02
N VAL A 253 -7.54 9.99 7.89
CA VAL A 253 -6.16 10.45 7.64
C VAL A 253 -6.16 11.47 6.51
N ALA A 254 -5.96 12.74 6.86
CA ALA A 254 -5.84 13.81 5.89
C ALA A 254 -4.47 13.79 5.22
N LYS A 255 -4.44 13.93 3.89
CA LYS A 255 -3.19 14.22 3.17
C LYS A 255 -2.71 15.62 3.58
N ARG A 256 -1.72 15.69 4.47
CA ARG A 256 -1.12 16.96 4.94
C ARG A 256 -0.07 17.48 3.97
N ASP A 257 -0.47 18.44 3.15
CA ASP A 257 0.37 19.21 2.23
C ASP A 257 -0.17 20.65 2.12
N GLU A 258 0.46 21.47 1.26
CA GLU A 258 0.03 22.85 1.02
C GLU A 258 -1.39 22.96 0.45
N LYS A 259 -1.92 21.86 -0.12
CA LYS A 259 -3.24 21.78 -0.77
C LYS A 259 -4.29 21.12 0.13
N THR A 260 -3.99 20.81 1.40
CA THR A 260 -4.98 20.23 2.32
C THR A 260 -6.07 21.24 2.66
N SER A 261 -7.32 20.88 2.36
CA SER A 261 -8.48 21.71 2.69
C SER A 261 -8.68 21.85 4.21
N LYS A 262 -9.33 22.95 4.63
CA LYS A 262 -9.75 23.15 6.03
C LYS A 262 -10.67 22.02 6.51
N ILE A 263 -11.50 21.49 5.63
CA ILE A 263 -12.42 20.38 5.93
C ILE A 263 -11.64 19.12 6.26
N CYS A 264 -10.70 18.69 5.41
CA CYS A 264 -9.87 17.50 5.70
C CYS A 264 -9.03 17.69 6.97
N ARG A 265 -8.48 18.89 7.21
CA ARG A 265 -7.75 19.19 8.47
C ARG A 265 -8.64 19.07 9.70
N HIS A 266 -9.92 19.43 9.59
CA HIS A 266 -10.88 19.32 10.68
C HIS A 266 -11.23 17.86 11.00
N TYR A 267 -11.25 16.97 10.00
CA TYR A 267 -11.52 15.54 10.19
C TYR A 267 -10.29 14.71 10.53
N ASP A 268 -9.10 15.23 10.29
CA ASP A 268 -7.84 14.52 10.54
C ASP A 268 -7.76 13.97 11.98
N LYS A 269 -7.41 12.69 12.09
CA LYS A 269 -7.31 11.90 13.33
C LYS A 269 -8.63 11.68 14.08
N LYS A 270 -9.77 12.05 13.51
CA LYS A 270 -11.06 11.70 14.10
C LYS A 270 -11.36 10.22 13.85
N VAL A 271 -11.89 9.59 14.89
CA VAL A 271 -12.27 8.17 14.88
C VAL A 271 -13.78 8.06 14.72
N PHE A 272 -14.21 7.14 13.86
CA PHE A 272 -15.62 6.85 13.57
C PHE A 272 -15.84 5.34 13.50
N LYS A 273 -17.09 4.91 13.65
CA LYS A 273 -17.45 3.50 13.48
C LYS A 273 -17.56 3.13 12.00
N VAL A 274 -17.07 1.95 11.64
CA VAL A 274 -17.09 1.44 10.26
C VAL A 274 -18.51 1.28 9.74
N LYS A 275 -19.46 0.82 10.57
CA LYS A 275 -20.88 0.72 10.16
C LYS A 275 -21.47 2.06 9.74
N ASP A 276 -21.02 3.15 10.36
CA ASP A 276 -21.48 4.52 10.09
C ASP A 276 -20.65 5.21 8.99
N MET A 277 -19.70 4.51 8.35
CA MET A 277 -18.80 5.07 7.35
C MET A 277 -19.57 5.44 6.07
N VAL A 278 -19.61 6.74 5.75
CA VAL A 278 -20.31 7.29 4.60
C VAL A 278 -19.40 8.29 3.88
N PRO A 279 -18.99 8.00 2.62
CA PRO A 279 -18.23 8.92 1.79
C PRO A 279 -18.92 10.29 1.69
N GLY A 280 -18.17 11.37 1.91
CA GLY A 280 -18.67 12.74 1.88
C GLY A 280 -19.31 13.26 3.17
N VAL A 281 -19.50 12.41 4.19
CA VAL A 281 -20.06 12.81 5.49
C VAL A 281 -19.02 12.71 6.60
N ASN A 282 -18.44 11.52 6.78
CA ASN A 282 -17.43 11.22 7.80
C ASN A 282 -16.24 10.40 7.24
N ALA A 283 -16.23 10.16 5.93
CA ALA A 283 -15.17 9.49 5.22
C ALA A 283 -14.89 10.18 3.88
N PRO A 284 -13.67 10.07 3.31
CA PRO A 284 -13.36 10.66 2.01
C PRO A 284 -14.33 10.17 0.90
N PRO A 285 -14.57 10.95 -0.17
CA PRO A 285 -14.10 12.31 -0.40
C PRO A 285 -14.96 13.36 0.31
N MET A 286 -14.34 14.21 1.13
CA MET A 286 -15.06 15.29 1.85
C MET A 286 -15.28 16.55 1.00
N HIS A 287 -14.66 16.62 -0.17
CA HIS A 287 -14.74 17.75 -1.10
C HIS A 287 -14.25 17.30 -2.48
N PRO A 288 -14.48 18.10 -3.54
CA PRO A 288 -13.89 17.81 -4.85
C PRO A 288 -12.36 17.76 -4.77
N HIS A 289 -11.75 16.81 -5.47
CA HIS A 289 -10.30 16.55 -5.42
C HIS A 289 -9.77 16.13 -4.03
N CYS A 290 -10.61 15.48 -3.21
CA CYS A 290 -10.14 14.92 -1.94
C CYS A 290 -9.09 13.84 -2.21
N ARG A 291 -7.99 13.88 -1.45
CA ARG A 291 -6.87 12.92 -1.53
C ARG A 291 -6.60 12.28 -0.15
N SER A 292 -7.56 12.42 0.76
CA SER A 292 -7.47 11.86 2.11
C SER A 292 -7.90 10.39 2.07
N THR A 293 -7.48 9.62 3.05
CA THR A 293 -7.80 8.19 3.16
C THR A 293 -8.27 7.87 4.57
N THR A 294 -8.56 6.60 4.83
CA THR A 294 -8.80 6.10 6.19
C THR A 294 -7.80 5.01 6.52
N VAL A 295 -7.59 4.81 7.82
CA VAL A 295 -6.88 3.64 8.34
C VAL A 295 -7.75 2.95 9.37
N PRO A 296 -7.61 1.63 9.56
CA PRO A 296 -8.31 0.96 10.63
C PRO A 296 -7.85 1.55 11.97
N HIS A 297 -8.80 2.01 12.77
CA HIS A 297 -8.56 2.36 14.15
C HIS A 297 -8.70 1.07 14.94
N VAL A 298 -7.71 0.21 14.77
CA VAL A 298 -7.52 -0.85 15.72
C VAL A 298 -7.13 -0.17 17.02
N GLY A 299 -8.01 -0.26 18.03
CA GLY A 299 -7.58 -0.18 19.42
C GLY A 299 -6.40 -1.13 19.62
N ASN A 300 -5.81 -1.15 20.79
CA ASN A 300 -4.60 -1.94 21.00
C ASN A 300 -4.94 -3.45 21.05
N TRP A 301 -5.53 -4.03 20.01
CA TRP A 301 -5.97 -5.40 19.85
C TRP A 301 -4.77 -6.32 19.95
N ARG A 302 -3.59 -5.88 19.51
CA ARG A 302 -2.33 -6.57 19.71
C ARG A 302 -1.97 -6.60 21.19
N ASP A 303 -2.02 -5.47 21.90
CA ASP A 303 -1.81 -5.48 23.35
C ASP A 303 -2.91 -6.22 24.10
N LYS A 304 -4.18 -6.13 23.70
CA LYS A 304 -5.32 -6.84 24.28
C LYS A 304 -5.22 -8.34 24.01
N PHE A 305 -4.82 -8.75 22.81
CA PHE A 305 -4.50 -10.12 22.41
C PHE A 305 -3.35 -10.69 23.23
N PHE A 306 -2.25 -9.94 23.41
CA PHE A 306 -1.13 -10.38 24.23
C PHE A 306 -1.43 -10.33 25.73
N LYS A 307 -2.25 -9.40 26.21
CA LYS A 307 -2.63 -9.24 27.63
C LYS A 307 -3.70 -10.25 28.05
N ASP A 308 -4.68 -10.54 27.19
CA ASP A 308 -5.71 -11.57 27.41
C ASP A 308 -5.14 -13.00 27.31
N ARG A 309 -3.96 -13.15 26.72
CA ARG A 309 -3.24 -14.42 26.57
C ARG A 309 -1.96 -14.53 27.40
N GLN A 310 -1.53 -13.44 28.05
CA GLN A 310 -0.48 -13.48 29.07
C GLN A 310 -0.96 -14.38 30.20
N GLY A 311 -0.28 -15.52 30.37
CA GLY A 311 -0.62 -16.53 31.37
C GLY A 311 -1.62 -17.62 30.94
N LYS A 312 -2.32 -17.49 29.80
CA LYS A 312 -3.24 -18.54 29.29
C LYS A 312 -2.52 -19.68 28.56
N TYR A 313 -1.39 -19.39 27.91
CA TYR A 313 -0.52 -20.40 27.34
C TYR A 313 0.74 -20.48 28.19
N ARG A 314 0.84 -21.49 29.05
CA ARG A 314 2.16 -21.97 29.45
C ARG A 314 2.69 -22.73 28.24
N LEU A 315 3.76 -22.21 27.63
CA LEU A 315 4.58 -23.03 26.72
C LEU A 315 4.82 -24.36 27.45
N ARG A 316 4.60 -25.48 26.76
CA ARG A 316 4.85 -26.81 27.34
C ARG A 316 6.26 -26.76 27.93
N GLY A 317 6.41 -27.21 29.17
CA GLY A 317 7.69 -27.16 29.89
C GLY A 317 8.72 -28.15 29.36
N ASP A 318 8.75 -28.37 28.04
CA ASP A 318 9.78 -29.13 27.36
C ASP A 318 11.12 -28.39 27.38
N GLU A 319 12.20 -29.15 27.23
CA GLU A 319 13.56 -28.63 27.36
C GLU A 319 13.88 -27.58 26.29
N GLU A 320 13.31 -27.70 25.09
CA GLU A 320 13.53 -26.77 23.98
C GLU A 320 12.99 -25.36 24.31
N THR A 321 11.80 -25.27 24.88
CA THR A 321 11.22 -24.01 25.36
C THR A 321 12.09 -23.36 26.44
N LYS A 322 12.60 -24.15 27.40
CA LYS A 322 13.45 -23.63 28.48
C LYS A 322 14.77 -23.08 27.94
N GLN A 323 15.37 -23.75 26.95
CA GLN A 323 16.58 -23.29 26.31
C GLN A 323 16.36 -21.98 25.54
N LEU A 324 15.24 -21.84 24.84
CA LEU A 324 14.91 -20.61 24.11
C LEU A 324 14.72 -19.41 25.05
N LEU A 325 14.01 -19.61 26.16
CA LEU A 325 13.84 -18.58 27.20
C LEU A 325 15.16 -18.19 27.86
N ALA A 326 15.97 -19.18 28.24
CA ALA A 326 17.29 -18.93 28.83
C ALA A 326 18.23 -18.18 27.88
N LYS A 327 18.17 -18.50 26.57
CA LYS A 327 18.97 -17.82 25.54
C LYS A 327 18.59 -16.35 25.42
N LYS A 328 17.30 -16.04 25.45
CA LYS A 328 16.82 -14.66 25.50
C LYS A 328 17.29 -13.92 26.75
N GLU A 329 17.17 -14.55 27.93
CA GLU A 329 17.66 -13.97 29.20
C GLU A 329 19.18 -13.69 29.17
N MET A 330 19.96 -14.58 28.54
CA MET A 330 21.39 -14.39 28.33
C MET A 330 21.70 -13.22 27.40
N THR A 331 21.02 -13.11 26.25
CA THR A 331 21.18 -11.98 25.32
C THR A 331 20.83 -10.66 25.99
N ASP A 332 19.68 -10.58 26.68
CA ASP A 332 19.25 -9.37 27.40
C ASP A 332 20.27 -8.98 28.50
N ALA A 333 20.88 -9.97 29.17
CA ALA A 333 21.89 -9.73 30.21
C ALA A 333 23.23 -9.25 29.63
N LEU A 334 23.60 -9.68 28.42
CA LEU A 334 24.77 -9.19 27.69
C LEU A 334 24.56 -7.76 27.21
N ASP A 335 23.44 -7.49 26.55
CA ASP A 335 23.10 -6.17 26.00
C ASP A 335 22.98 -5.11 27.10
N SER A 336 22.46 -5.49 28.27
CA SER A 336 22.38 -4.61 29.44
C SER A 336 23.67 -4.51 30.27
N GLY A 337 24.73 -5.24 29.90
CA GLY A 337 26.01 -5.26 30.62
C GLY A 337 25.93 -5.87 32.03
N LYS A 338 24.88 -6.64 32.33
CA LYS A 338 24.74 -7.38 33.60
C LYS A 338 25.73 -8.54 33.69
N ILE A 339 26.16 -9.06 32.54
CA ILE A 339 27.20 -10.06 32.43
C ILE A 339 28.21 -9.70 31.34
N LYS A 340 29.35 -10.38 31.38
CA LYS A 340 30.45 -10.24 30.43
C LYS A 340 30.94 -11.60 29.99
N VAL A 341 31.16 -11.78 28.69
CA VAL A 341 31.68 -13.05 28.14
C VAL A 341 33.17 -13.18 28.44
N GLU A 342 33.89 -12.06 28.51
CA GLU A 342 35.33 -12.05 28.74
C GLU A 342 35.72 -12.69 30.06
N LEU A 343 36.79 -13.48 30.04
CA LEU A 343 37.31 -14.21 31.17
C LEU A 343 37.80 -13.27 32.27
N ASN A 344 37.38 -13.55 33.50
CA ASN A 344 37.90 -12.90 34.69
C ASN A 344 39.07 -13.73 35.25
N VAL A 345 40.28 -13.21 35.08
CA VAL A 345 41.54 -13.88 35.46
C VAL A 345 41.55 -14.28 36.93
N ASP A 346 41.17 -13.38 37.85
CA ASP A 346 41.20 -13.67 39.29
C ASP A 346 40.25 -14.80 39.71
N LYS A 347 39.09 -14.90 39.05
CA LYS A 347 38.15 -15.99 39.26
C LYS A 347 38.65 -17.28 38.60
N GLN A 348 39.22 -17.20 37.41
CA GLN A 348 39.74 -18.36 36.70
C GLN A 348 40.94 -19.00 37.41
N ASN A 349 41.82 -18.18 37.99
CA ASN A 349 43.02 -18.65 38.69
C ASN A 349 42.71 -19.53 39.92
N ARG A 350 41.46 -19.54 40.41
CA ARG A 350 40.99 -20.50 41.44
C ARG A 350 40.74 -21.90 40.91
N HIS A 351 40.82 -22.07 39.59
CA HIS A 351 40.64 -23.30 38.86
C HIS A 351 41.89 -23.66 38.05
N GLN A 352 43.06 -23.07 38.34
CA GLN A 352 44.32 -23.42 37.67
C GLN A 352 45.27 -24.11 38.63
N LEU A 353 45.66 -25.34 38.32
CA LEU A 353 46.57 -26.12 39.15
C LEU A 353 47.92 -25.39 39.29
N GLY A 354 48.46 -25.32 40.51
CA GLY A 354 49.73 -24.65 40.80
C GLY A 354 49.63 -23.14 41.07
N HIS A 355 48.48 -22.50 40.82
CA HIS A 355 48.27 -21.11 41.20
C HIS A 355 47.98 -20.99 42.71
N GLN A 356 48.49 -19.95 43.36
CA GLN A 356 48.32 -19.74 44.81
C GLN A 356 46.83 -19.73 45.25
N LEU A 357 45.97 -19.09 44.43
CA LEU A 357 44.52 -19.06 44.65
C LEU A 357 43.85 -20.44 44.56
N TYR A 358 44.34 -21.32 43.69
CA TYR A 358 43.83 -22.70 43.59
C TYR A 358 44.24 -23.52 44.81
N GLU A 359 45.50 -23.44 45.25
CA GLU A 359 45.95 -24.17 46.45
C GLU A 359 45.22 -23.70 47.71
N ALA A 360 44.98 -22.38 47.84
CA ALA A 360 44.14 -21.84 48.90
C ALA A 360 42.69 -22.36 48.84
N TYR A 361 42.11 -22.43 47.63
CA TYR A 361 40.76 -22.96 47.42
C TYR A 361 40.67 -24.46 47.74
N LYS A 362 41.66 -25.25 47.29
CA LYS A 362 41.79 -26.67 47.59
C LYS A 362 41.91 -26.93 49.10
N LYS A 363 42.77 -26.19 49.80
CA LYS A 363 42.93 -26.30 51.26
C LYS A 363 41.60 -26.01 51.98
N LYS A 364 40.88 -24.97 51.55
CA LYS A 364 39.57 -24.62 52.10
C LYS A 364 38.51 -25.71 51.87
N ASN A 365 38.53 -26.37 50.70
CA ASN A 365 37.62 -27.49 50.44
C ASN A 365 37.93 -28.69 51.34
N LEU A 366 39.22 -29.05 51.47
CA LEU A 366 39.65 -30.15 52.34
C LEU A 366 39.26 -29.93 53.80
N GLN A 367 39.42 -28.69 54.31
CA GLN A 367 38.98 -28.32 55.68
C GLN A 367 37.47 -28.45 55.90
N LYS A 368 36.68 -28.36 54.83
CA LYS A 368 35.21 -28.49 54.87
C LYS A 368 34.72 -29.89 54.51
N GLY A 369 35.63 -30.87 54.33
CA GLY A 369 35.28 -32.20 53.85
C GLY A 369 34.71 -32.23 52.43
N LEU A 370 34.98 -31.20 51.61
CA LEU A 370 34.51 -31.11 50.22
C LEU A 370 35.55 -31.73 49.27
N PRO A 371 35.11 -32.26 48.11
CA PRO A 371 36.01 -32.79 47.09
C PRO A 371 37.06 -31.78 46.60
N ILE A 372 38.18 -32.30 46.13
CA ILE A 372 39.23 -31.49 45.51
C ILE A 372 38.64 -30.75 44.30
N PRO A 373 38.90 -29.44 44.14
CA PRO A 373 38.44 -28.70 42.97
C PRO A 373 38.90 -29.30 41.65
N SER A 374 38.04 -29.22 40.63
CA SER A 374 38.45 -29.44 39.24
C SER A 374 39.27 -28.27 38.72
N TYR A 375 40.19 -28.52 37.78
CA TYR A 375 41.12 -27.50 37.30
C TYR A 375 41.31 -27.51 35.78
N THR A 376 41.45 -26.33 35.19
CA THR A 376 41.76 -26.11 33.79
C THR A 376 43.24 -26.38 33.52
N ILE A 377 43.53 -26.89 32.31
CA ILE A 377 44.91 -27.15 31.85
C ILE A 377 45.39 -26.11 30.83
N LEU A 378 44.46 -25.38 30.22
CA LEU A 378 44.77 -24.30 29.27
C LEU A 378 45.07 -23.01 30.03
N ASP A 379 45.91 -22.16 29.43
CA ASP A 379 46.14 -20.81 29.94
C ASP A 379 44.89 -19.92 29.78
N ASN A 380 44.93 -18.75 30.42
CA ASN A 380 43.79 -17.84 30.45
C ASN A 380 43.46 -17.23 29.09
N ASP A 381 44.44 -17.03 28.22
CA ASP A 381 44.23 -16.39 26.92
C ASP A 381 43.54 -17.36 25.96
N GLU A 382 44.02 -18.60 25.92
CA GLU A 382 43.42 -19.66 25.13
C GLU A 382 42.01 -19.99 25.63
N LEU A 383 41.82 -20.05 26.95
CA LEU A 383 40.50 -20.30 27.53
C LEU A 383 39.52 -19.14 27.28
N ASN A 384 40.00 -17.89 27.32
CA ASN A 384 39.18 -16.72 27.00
C ASN A 384 38.72 -16.73 25.55
N ALA A 385 39.62 -17.04 24.60
CA ALA A 385 39.28 -17.15 23.18
C ALA A 385 38.19 -18.22 22.94
N LEU A 386 38.31 -19.36 23.61
CA LEU A 386 37.32 -20.44 23.53
C LEU A 386 35.95 -20.03 24.09
N ILE A 387 35.90 -19.30 25.21
CA ILE A 387 34.64 -18.80 25.77
C ILE A 387 33.96 -17.82 24.81
N ILE A 388 34.72 -16.86 24.26
CA ILE A 388 34.19 -15.87 23.32
C ILE A 388 33.61 -16.55 22.07
N GLN A 389 34.28 -17.57 21.55
CA GLN A 389 33.83 -18.30 20.37
C GLN A 389 32.57 -19.14 20.60
N LYS A 390 32.41 -19.68 21.82
CA LYS A 390 31.42 -20.72 22.13
C LYS A 390 30.25 -20.28 23.01
N ALA A 391 30.32 -19.11 23.63
CA ALA A 391 29.23 -18.58 24.46
C ALA A 391 27.89 -18.56 23.69
N GLY A 392 26.83 -19.05 24.34
CA GLY A 392 25.49 -19.13 23.79
C GLY A 392 25.25 -20.29 22.80
N LYS A 393 26.23 -21.21 22.64
CA LYS A 393 26.13 -22.41 21.79
C LYS A 393 25.99 -23.71 22.58
N GLY A 394 26.23 -23.67 23.89
CA GLY A 394 26.06 -24.78 24.80
C GLY A 394 24.67 -24.81 25.46
N TYR A 395 24.53 -25.69 26.45
CA TYR A 395 23.28 -25.87 27.18
C TYR A 395 23.19 -24.92 28.37
N LEU A 396 22.20 -24.04 28.37
CA LEU A 396 21.99 -23.04 29.41
C LEU A 396 21.31 -23.67 30.62
N LEU A 397 21.92 -23.52 31.80
CA LEU A 397 21.38 -24.07 33.03
C LEU A 397 20.26 -23.19 33.56
N VAL A 398 19.09 -23.78 33.76
CA VAL A 398 17.90 -23.14 34.32
C VAL A 398 17.53 -23.73 35.67
N ASP A 399 16.84 -22.95 36.51
CA ASP A 399 16.26 -23.43 37.76
C ASP A 399 14.96 -24.22 37.55
N LYS A 400 14.36 -24.73 38.63
CA LYS A 400 13.08 -25.46 38.58
C LYS A 400 11.91 -24.62 38.02
N LYS A 401 12.06 -23.30 37.94
CA LYS A 401 11.07 -22.35 37.40
C LYS A 401 11.43 -21.91 35.97
N GLY A 402 12.48 -22.46 35.36
CA GLY A 402 12.91 -22.13 34.00
C GLY A 402 13.75 -20.85 33.89
N LYS A 403 14.14 -20.23 35.01
CA LYS A 403 14.97 -19.03 35.02
C LYS A 403 16.43 -19.40 34.81
N TRP A 404 17.13 -18.68 33.94
CA TRP A 404 18.55 -18.89 33.68
C TRP A 404 19.41 -18.61 34.92
N LEU A 405 20.35 -19.51 35.19
CA LEU A 405 21.22 -19.48 36.36
C LEU A 405 22.54 -18.73 36.12
N ASN A 406 22.63 -17.96 35.03
CA ASN A 406 23.87 -17.34 34.53
C ASN A 406 24.99 -18.36 34.30
N LYS A 407 24.62 -19.57 33.89
CA LYS A 407 25.55 -20.67 33.67
C LYS A 407 25.24 -21.39 32.39
N GLU A 408 26.29 -21.80 31.69
CA GLU A 408 26.23 -22.55 30.44
C GLU A 408 27.17 -23.74 30.53
N VAL A 409 26.75 -24.88 29.99
CA VAL A 409 27.61 -26.05 29.82
C VAL A 409 27.99 -26.13 28.36
N ILE A 410 29.29 -26.04 28.08
CA ILE A 410 29.85 -25.94 26.74
C ILE A 410 30.79 -27.13 26.51
N ASP A 411 30.66 -27.77 25.35
CA ASP A 411 31.74 -28.57 24.76
C ASP A 411 32.66 -27.63 23.97
N PHE A 412 33.92 -27.55 24.40
CA PHE A 412 34.92 -26.68 23.81
C PHE A 412 35.65 -27.32 22.63
N ASP A 413 35.27 -28.55 22.21
CA ASP A 413 35.91 -29.37 21.17
C ASP A 413 37.38 -29.73 21.45
N LYS A 414 37.97 -29.19 22.52
CA LYS A 414 39.35 -29.36 22.97
C LYS A 414 39.36 -29.67 24.46
N THR A 415 40.32 -30.47 24.92
CA THR A 415 40.48 -30.75 26.36
C THR A 415 40.81 -29.46 27.10
N VAL A 416 39.89 -29.00 27.96
CA VAL A 416 40.01 -27.72 28.69
C VAL A 416 40.48 -27.89 30.13
N GLY A 417 40.31 -29.09 30.70
CA GLY A 417 40.69 -29.33 32.08
C GLY A 417 40.52 -30.77 32.55
N LYS A 418 40.72 -30.96 33.85
CA LYS A 418 40.56 -32.23 34.55
C LYS A 418 39.50 -32.10 35.64
N VAL A 419 38.51 -32.97 35.57
CA VAL A 419 37.42 -33.07 36.56
C VAL A 419 37.80 -34.10 37.64
N TYR A 420 37.60 -33.75 38.91
CA TYR A 420 37.80 -34.67 40.02
C TYR A 420 36.51 -35.47 40.25
N THR A 421 36.56 -36.80 40.08
CA THR A 421 35.41 -37.70 40.23
C THR A 421 35.92 -39.08 40.64
N ASP A 422 35.23 -39.73 41.58
CA ASP A 422 35.54 -41.08 42.08
C ASP A 422 37.01 -41.24 42.53
N GLY A 423 37.54 -40.22 43.22
CA GLY A 423 38.90 -40.25 43.77
C GLY A 423 40.02 -39.91 42.78
N ARG A 424 39.72 -39.71 41.48
CA ARG A 424 40.72 -39.45 40.43
C ARG A 424 40.39 -38.24 39.55
N PHE A 425 41.39 -37.76 38.83
CA PHE A 425 41.23 -36.71 37.81
C PHE A 425 41.05 -37.32 36.43
N ILE A 426 40.02 -36.87 35.70
CA ILE A 426 39.70 -37.32 34.35
C ILE A 426 39.72 -36.10 33.42
N GLU A 427 40.34 -36.22 32.26
CA GLU A 427 40.35 -35.17 31.24
C GLU A 427 38.95 -34.93 30.67
N THR A 428 38.65 -33.66 30.38
CA THR A 428 37.35 -33.27 29.82
C THR A 428 37.47 -32.13 28.84
N LYS A 429 36.64 -32.20 27.79
CA LYS A 429 36.39 -31.10 26.84
C LYS A 429 35.24 -30.20 27.27
N TRP A 430 34.48 -30.64 28.28
CA TRP A 430 33.30 -29.95 28.78
C TRP A 430 33.65 -29.01 29.93
N GLY A 431 33.11 -27.80 29.87
CA GLY A 431 33.24 -26.83 30.96
C GLY A 431 31.92 -26.14 31.25
N LYS A 432 31.73 -25.83 32.52
CA LYS A 432 30.63 -24.98 32.98
C LYS A 432 31.13 -23.55 33.05
N VAL A 433 30.61 -22.70 32.19
CA VAL A 433 30.88 -21.26 32.19
C VAL A 433 29.94 -20.57 33.16
N HIS A 434 30.50 -19.73 34.03
CA HIS A 434 29.78 -18.92 34.99
C HIS A 434 29.88 -17.46 34.60
N TYR A 435 28.76 -16.86 34.18
CA TYR A 435 28.68 -15.47 33.76
C TYR A 435 28.45 -14.53 34.93
N SER A 436 29.14 -13.38 34.93
CA SER A 436 28.95 -12.33 35.92
C SER A 436 29.30 -10.95 35.38
N LYS A 437 28.90 -9.89 36.09
CA LYS A 437 29.22 -8.51 35.73
C LYS A 437 30.73 -8.23 35.61
N THR A 438 31.56 -8.94 36.37
CA THR A 438 33.02 -8.75 36.39
C THR A 438 33.76 -9.63 35.38
N GLY A 439 33.05 -10.42 34.56
CA GLY A 439 33.63 -11.41 33.65
C GLY A 439 33.29 -12.85 34.02
N SER A 440 33.65 -13.76 33.13
CA SER A 440 33.29 -15.18 33.17
C SER A 440 34.45 -16.06 33.68
N HIS A 441 34.13 -17.25 34.18
CA HIS A 441 35.15 -18.28 34.46
C HIS A 441 34.59 -19.65 34.15
N VAL A 442 35.48 -20.59 33.86
CA VAL A 442 35.15 -21.95 33.45
C VAL A 442 35.59 -22.92 34.52
N VAL A 443 34.67 -23.79 34.89
CA VAL A 443 34.95 -24.94 35.77
C VAL A 443 34.83 -26.21 34.93
N PRO A 444 35.90 -27.01 34.78
CA PRO A 444 35.83 -28.28 34.07
C PRO A 444 34.73 -29.17 34.66
N LYS A 445 33.98 -29.82 33.77
CA LYS A 445 32.85 -30.66 34.14
C LYS A 445 32.92 -31.99 33.41
N LYS A 446 32.40 -33.06 34.02
CA LYS A 446 32.18 -34.34 33.32
C LYS A 446 31.20 -34.12 32.15
N GLU A 447 31.40 -34.89 31.09
CA GLU A 447 30.49 -34.97 29.94
C GLU A 447 29.04 -35.16 30.39
N GLU A 448 28.13 -34.42 29.76
CA GLU A 448 26.70 -34.45 30.06
C GLU A 448 25.98 -34.88 28.78
N ASN A 449 25.61 -36.16 28.69
CA ASN A 449 24.74 -36.66 27.62
C ASN A 449 23.33 -36.12 27.88
N LYS A 450 22.94 -35.09 27.12
CA LYS A 450 21.58 -34.54 27.14
C LYS A 450 21.06 -34.36 25.74
#